data_AF-A0A7Y5KCY6-F1
#
_entry.id   AF-A0A7Y5KCY6-F1
#
_cell.length_a   1.000
_cell.length_b   1.000
_cell.length_c   1.000
_cell.angle_alpha   90.00
_cell.angle_beta   90.00
_cell.angle_gamma   90.00
#
_symmetry.space_group_name_H-M   'P 1'
#
loop_
_entity.id
_entity.type
_entity.pdbx_description
1 polymer ?
#
loop_
_entity_poly.entity_id
_entity_poly.type
_entity_poly.pdbx_seq_one_letter_code
_entity_poly.pdbx_strand_id
1 'polypeptide(L)'
;MNSRFAALAVVVVVLAGCQTAVTAPDSMTLLDEARQAAAAMQQSLASKLFAEINTNGAESAIGVCKTLAPGAAAELSAQRGMRVSRVSLKPRNPVLGAADAWEQRVLIDFDRRAAQGENSGALEHSEVVAEPAARYFRYMKAL
;
A
#
# COMPACT_ATOMS: atom_id res chain seq x y z
N MET A 1 8.77 -41.97 65.42
CA MET A 1 7.31 -42.18 65.55
C MET A 1 6.57 -41.04 64.86
N ASN A 2 6.03 -41.36 63.69
CA ASN A 2 4.74 -40.94 63.14
C ASN A 2 4.48 -39.46 62.79
N SER A 3 4.68 -39.21 61.49
CA SER A 3 3.68 -38.74 60.51
C SER A 3 2.76 -37.59 60.90
N ARG A 4 2.85 -36.46 60.18
CA ARG A 4 1.73 -35.77 59.51
C ARG A 4 2.25 -34.89 58.36
N PHE A 5 2.32 -35.47 57.15
CA PHE A 5 2.43 -34.72 55.90
C PHE A 5 1.06 -34.09 55.60
N ALA A 6 0.93 -32.78 55.83
CA ALA A 6 -0.19 -32.00 55.33
C ALA A 6 0.11 -31.64 53.87
N ALA A 7 -0.50 -32.37 52.93
CA ALA A 7 -0.41 -32.11 51.51
C ALA A 7 -1.17 -30.83 51.17
N LEU A 8 -0.43 -29.72 50.99
CA LEU A 8 -0.96 -28.50 50.40
C LEU A 8 -0.90 -28.66 48.88
N ALA A 9 -2.01 -29.04 48.27
CA ALA A 9 -2.14 -29.13 46.81
C ALA A 9 -2.19 -27.72 46.20
N VAL A 10 -1.04 -27.21 45.77
CA VAL A 10 -0.95 -26.02 44.92
C VAL A 10 -1.34 -26.44 43.50
N VAL A 11 -2.58 -26.16 43.11
CA VAL A 11 -3.03 -26.30 41.72
C VAL A 11 -2.47 -25.12 40.93
N VAL A 12 -1.36 -25.35 40.23
CA VAL A 12 -0.84 -24.42 39.22
C VAL A 12 -1.73 -24.56 37.98
N VAL A 13 -2.65 -23.61 37.78
CA VAL A 13 -3.39 -23.47 36.53
C VAL A 13 -2.40 -22.97 35.47
N VAL A 14 -1.85 -23.89 34.69
CA VAL A 14 -1.09 -23.57 33.49
C VAL A 14 -2.08 -23.07 32.45
N LEU A 15 -2.23 -21.75 32.34
CA LEU A 15 -2.80 -21.11 31.16
C LEU A 15 -1.86 -21.39 29.98
N ALA A 16 -2.11 -22.49 29.28
CA ALA A 16 -1.54 -22.77 27.97
C ALA A 16 -2.10 -21.72 26.99
N GLY A 17 -1.43 -20.57 26.94
CA GLY A 17 -1.69 -19.54 25.96
C GLY A 17 -1.49 -20.12 24.57
N CYS A 18 -2.60 -20.30 23.85
CA CYS A 18 -2.61 -20.59 22.43
C CYS A 18 -1.99 -19.36 21.74
N GLN A 19 -0.67 -19.38 21.52
CA GLN A 19 -0.01 -18.41 20.66
C GLN A 19 -0.45 -18.74 19.24
N THR A 20 -1.50 -18.08 18.76
CA THR A 20 -1.80 -18.08 17.33
C THR A 20 -0.63 -17.39 16.65
N ALA A 21 0.28 -18.19 16.10
CA ALA A 21 1.32 -17.69 15.21
C ALA A 21 0.61 -17.03 14.03
N VAL A 22 0.58 -15.70 14.04
CA VAL A 22 0.18 -14.91 12.87
C VAL A 22 1.30 -15.09 11.85
N THR A 23 1.11 -16.03 10.92
CA THR A 23 2.02 -16.20 9.78
C THR A 23 1.97 -14.91 8.97
N ALA A 24 3.07 -14.17 8.92
CA ALA A 24 3.20 -13.04 8.02
C ALA A 24 3.02 -13.55 6.58
N PRO A 25 2.22 -12.86 5.74
CA PRO A 25 2.06 -13.25 4.34
C PRO A 25 3.41 -13.28 3.63
N ASP A 26 3.61 -14.27 2.75
CA ASP A 26 4.81 -14.35 1.95
C ASP A 26 4.88 -13.20 0.92
N SER A 27 6.09 -12.94 0.41
CA SER A 27 6.33 -11.81 -0.50
C SER A 27 5.59 -11.93 -1.83
N MET A 28 5.23 -13.15 -2.25
CA MET A 28 4.53 -13.38 -3.52
C MET A 28 3.07 -12.97 -3.39
N THR A 29 2.44 -13.35 -2.28
CA THR A 29 1.09 -12.95 -1.90
C THR A 29 0.98 -11.42 -1.80
N LEU A 30 1.94 -10.78 -1.11
CA LEU A 30 1.96 -9.31 -0.97
C LEU A 30 2.12 -8.58 -2.32
N LEU A 31 2.93 -9.14 -3.23
CA LEU A 31 3.10 -8.59 -4.57
C LEU A 31 1.79 -8.65 -5.38
N ASP A 32 1.09 -9.78 -5.33
CA ASP A 32 -0.17 -9.96 -6.05
C ASP A 32 -1.28 -9.06 -5.49
N GLU A 33 -1.39 -8.95 -4.16
CA GLU A 33 -2.31 -8.00 -3.52
C GLU A 33 -2.02 -6.55 -3.93
N ALA A 34 -0.74 -6.15 -3.94
CA ALA A 34 -0.32 -4.81 -4.32
C ALA A 34 -0.60 -4.52 -5.81
N ARG A 35 -0.37 -5.48 -6.71
CA ARG A 35 -0.72 -5.38 -8.13
C ARG A 35 -2.22 -5.21 -8.32
N GLN A 36 -3.03 -5.98 -7.61
CA GLN A 36 -4.50 -5.86 -7.66
C GLN A 36 -4.97 -4.50 -7.15
N ALA A 37 -4.37 -3.97 -6.08
CA ALA A 37 -4.67 -2.64 -5.56
C ALA A 37 -4.29 -1.55 -6.57
N ALA A 38 -3.11 -1.65 -7.20
CA ALA A 38 -2.69 -0.70 -8.22
C ALA A 38 -3.58 -0.73 -9.47
N ALA A 39 -3.97 -1.91 -9.94
CA ALA A 39 -4.90 -2.06 -11.06
C ALA A 39 -6.28 -1.46 -10.73
N ALA A 40 -6.80 -1.72 -9.53
CA ALA A 40 -8.06 -1.12 -9.07
C ALA A 40 -7.98 0.41 -9.00
N MET A 41 -6.84 0.95 -8.54
CA MET A 41 -6.59 2.39 -8.51
C MET A 41 -6.56 2.97 -9.93
N GLN A 42 -5.82 2.36 -10.86
CA GLN A 42 -5.75 2.80 -12.25
C GLN A 42 -7.13 2.81 -12.91
N GLN A 43 -7.92 1.76 -12.70
CA GLN A 43 -9.28 1.67 -13.24
C GLN A 43 -10.19 2.76 -12.66
N SER A 44 -10.15 2.98 -11.33
CA SER A 44 -10.93 4.02 -10.67
C SER A 44 -10.59 5.42 -11.19
N LEU A 45 -9.29 5.71 -11.36
CA LEU A 45 -8.83 6.98 -11.92
C LEU A 45 -9.27 7.16 -13.37
N ALA A 46 -9.15 6.15 -14.22
CA ALA A 46 -9.59 6.20 -15.60
C ALA A 46 -11.09 6.48 -15.69
N SER A 47 -11.90 5.75 -14.91
CA SER A 47 -13.35 5.96 -14.85
C SER A 47 -13.72 7.37 -14.40
N LYS A 48 -13.08 7.89 -13.34
CA LYS A 48 -13.31 9.26 -12.85
C LYS A 48 -12.86 10.31 -13.88
N LEU A 49 -11.74 10.09 -14.56
CA LEU A 49 -11.23 10.96 -15.62
C LEU A 49 -12.21 11.04 -16.80
N PHE A 50 -12.67 9.89 -17.31
CA PHE A 50 -13.61 9.88 -18.42
C PHE A 50 -14.97 10.45 -18.04
N ALA A 51 -15.47 10.19 -16.83
CA ALA A 51 -16.70 10.81 -16.34
C ALA A 51 -16.59 12.34 -16.27
N GLU A 52 -15.47 12.85 -15.76
CA GLU A 52 -15.18 14.29 -15.65
C GLU A 52 -15.10 14.94 -17.05
N ILE A 53 -14.36 14.33 -17.99
CA ILE A 53 -14.25 14.81 -19.37
C ILE A 53 -15.61 14.81 -20.07
N ASN A 54 -16.40 13.74 -19.93
CA ASN A 54 -17.70 13.62 -20.58
C ASN A 54 -18.73 14.64 -20.05
N THR A 55 -18.59 15.05 -18.78
CA THR A 55 -19.53 15.97 -18.12
C THR A 55 -19.11 17.43 -18.28
N ASN A 56 -17.82 17.72 -18.12
CA ASN A 56 -17.28 19.07 -17.96
C ASN A 56 -16.27 19.47 -19.06
N GLY A 57 -16.06 18.60 -20.07
CA GLY A 57 -15.13 18.84 -21.17
C GLY A 57 -13.67 18.52 -20.83
N ALA A 58 -12.81 18.46 -21.85
CA ALA A 58 -11.43 17.99 -21.70
C ALA A 58 -10.55 18.82 -20.73
N GLU A 59 -10.83 20.13 -20.60
CA GLU A 59 -10.06 21.01 -19.70
C GLU A 59 -10.20 20.62 -18.21
N SER A 60 -11.35 20.06 -17.84
CA SER A 60 -11.64 19.60 -16.47
C SER A 60 -10.73 18.44 -16.01
N ALA A 61 -10.12 17.70 -16.95
CA ALA A 61 -9.21 16.59 -16.69
C ALA A 61 -8.04 16.96 -15.76
N ILE A 62 -7.60 18.22 -15.78
CA ILE A 62 -6.50 18.72 -14.94
C ILE A 62 -6.86 18.60 -13.45
N GLY A 63 -8.15 18.80 -13.11
CA GLY A 63 -8.65 18.72 -11.74
C GLY A 63 -8.67 17.30 -11.16
N VAL A 64 -8.71 16.27 -12.01
CA VAL A 64 -8.84 14.86 -11.59
C VAL A 64 -7.68 14.46 -10.70
N CYS A 65 -6.46 14.70 -11.15
CA CYS A 65 -5.25 14.38 -10.39
C CYS A 65 -5.12 15.16 -9.09
N LYS A 66 -5.72 16.36 -9.03
CA LYS A 66 -5.64 17.26 -7.87
C LYS A 66 -6.66 16.90 -6.79
N THR A 67 -7.88 16.56 -7.20
CA THR A 67 -9.04 16.45 -6.30
C THR A 67 -9.61 15.04 -6.26
N LEU A 68 -9.89 14.42 -7.40
CA LEU A 68 -10.56 13.12 -7.46
C LEU A 68 -9.62 11.96 -7.14
N ALA A 69 -8.36 12.05 -7.55
CA ALA A 69 -7.37 11.00 -7.33
C ALA A 69 -7.07 10.75 -5.84
N PRO A 70 -6.87 11.77 -4.98
CA PRO A 70 -6.73 11.55 -3.55
C PRO A 70 -7.97 10.92 -2.90
N GLY A 71 -9.18 11.28 -3.34
CA GLY A 71 -10.42 10.67 -2.86
C GLY A 71 -10.49 9.17 -3.20
N ALA A 72 -10.20 8.82 -4.45
CA ALA A 72 -10.14 7.43 -4.91
C ALA A 72 -9.11 6.60 -4.12
N ALA A 73 -7.95 7.21 -3.85
CA ALA A 73 -6.88 6.58 -3.07
C ALA A 73 -7.31 6.31 -1.63
N ALA A 74 -8.01 7.26 -0.99
CA ALA A 74 -8.52 7.11 0.36
C ALA A 74 -9.60 6.01 0.45
N GLU A 75 -10.56 6.01 -0.49
CA GLU A 75 -11.59 4.96 -0.60
C GLU A 75 -10.95 3.57 -0.72
N LEU A 76 -10.00 3.40 -1.65
CA LEU A 76 -9.35 2.12 -1.87
C LEU A 76 -8.47 1.69 -0.68
N SER A 77 -7.80 2.65 -0.04
CA SER A 77 -7.01 2.37 1.17
C SER A 77 -7.88 1.81 2.29
N ALA A 78 -9.04 2.43 2.51
CA ALA A 78 -10.00 1.98 3.53
C ALA A 78 -10.57 0.58 3.20
N GLN A 79 -10.88 0.32 1.93
CA GLN A 79 -11.41 -0.98 1.49
C GLN A 79 -10.41 -2.13 1.61
N ARG A 80 -9.12 -1.85 1.38
CA ARG A 80 -8.08 -2.89 1.33
C ARG A 80 -7.28 -3.02 2.62
N GLY A 81 -7.44 -2.10 3.57
CA GLY A 81 -6.63 -2.08 4.79
C GLY A 81 -5.14 -1.82 4.55
N MET A 82 -4.79 -1.21 3.41
CA MET A 82 -3.41 -0.88 3.03
C MET A 82 -3.32 0.58 2.56
N ARG A 83 -2.15 1.20 2.64
CA ARG A 83 -1.96 2.57 2.12
C ARG A 83 -1.84 2.54 0.61
N VAL A 84 -2.80 3.15 -0.09
CA VAL A 84 -2.74 3.41 -1.53
C VAL A 84 -2.69 4.91 -1.76
N SER A 85 -1.80 5.36 -2.66
CA SER A 85 -1.69 6.76 -3.04
C SER A 85 -1.17 6.92 -4.45
N ARG A 86 -1.57 8.01 -5.11
CA ARG A 86 -0.97 8.45 -6.37
C ARG A 86 0.00 9.58 -6.08
N VAL A 87 1.27 9.38 -6.43
CA VAL A 87 2.35 10.35 -6.23
C VAL A 87 2.99 10.74 -7.55
N SER A 88 3.72 11.85 -7.58
CA SER A 88 4.43 12.33 -8.76
C SER A 88 5.60 13.22 -8.36
N LEU A 89 6.65 13.26 -9.19
CA LEU A 89 7.72 14.26 -9.08
C LEU A 89 7.21 15.70 -9.36
N LYS A 90 6.06 15.82 -10.04
CA LYS A 90 5.38 17.10 -10.33
C LYS A 90 3.90 17.00 -9.96
N PRO A 91 3.58 16.98 -8.65
CA PRO A 91 2.21 16.73 -8.20
C PRO A 91 1.31 17.94 -8.47
N ARG A 92 0.06 17.66 -8.86
CA ARG A 92 -0.97 18.71 -9.04
C ARG A 92 -1.61 19.11 -7.71
N ASN A 93 -1.46 18.24 -6.71
CA ASN A 93 -1.79 18.48 -5.32
C ASN A 93 -0.53 18.20 -4.47
N PRO A 94 0.20 19.23 -4.02
CA PRO A 94 1.43 19.04 -3.24
C PRO A 94 1.17 18.48 -1.84
N VAL A 95 -0.06 18.57 -1.32
CA VAL A 95 -0.40 18.06 0.02
C VAL A 95 -0.59 16.55 0.01
N LEU A 96 -1.24 16.01 -1.03
CA LEU A 96 -1.64 14.60 -1.08
C LEU A 96 -0.91 13.76 -2.15
N GLY A 97 -0.19 14.41 -3.07
CA GLY A 97 0.50 13.75 -4.18
C GLY A 97 2.03 13.90 -4.17
N ALA A 98 2.59 14.54 -3.14
CA ALA A 98 4.04 14.64 -3.00
C ALA A 98 4.64 13.26 -2.71
N ALA A 99 5.69 12.91 -3.45
CA ALA A 99 6.42 11.67 -3.26
C ALA A 99 7.40 11.81 -2.09
N ASP A 100 7.47 10.80 -1.22
CA ASP A 100 8.53 10.66 -0.23
C ASP A 100 9.89 10.26 -0.85
N ALA A 101 10.93 10.11 -0.04
CA ALA A 101 12.27 9.80 -0.53
C ALA A 101 12.38 8.43 -1.23
N TRP A 102 11.60 7.42 -0.82
CA TRP A 102 11.56 6.13 -1.50
C TRP A 102 10.82 6.27 -2.83
N GLU A 103 9.66 6.91 -2.81
CA GLU A 103 8.81 7.13 -3.98
C GLU A 103 9.52 7.95 -5.05
N GLN A 104 10.24 9.01 -4.68
CA GLN A 104 11.02 9.84 -5.60
C GLN A 104 12.10 9.01 -6.30
N ARG A 105 12.83 8.16 -5.56
CA ARG A 105 13.87 7.31 -6.12
C ARG A 105 13.31 6.35 -7.17
N VAL A 106 12.19 5.71 -6.87
CA VAL A 106 11.52 4.78 -7.79
C VAL A 106 10.99 5.53 -9.01
N LEU A 107 10.37 6.70 -8.83
CA LEU A 107 9.90 7.53 -9.95
C LEU A 107 11.04 7.99 -10.87
N ILE A 108 12.19 8.36 -10.31
CA ILE A 108 13.38 8.74 -11.09
C ILE A 108 13.93 7.55 -11.88
N ASP A 109 13.93 6.34 -11.29
CA ASP A 109 14.31 5.13 -12.01
C ASP A 109 13.34 4.81 -13.16
N PHE A 110 12.04 4.96 -12.92
CA PHE A 110 11.03 4.79 -13.96
C PHE A 110 11.20 5.81 -15.10
N ASP A 111 11.41 7.09 -14.80
CA ASP A 111 11.66 8.12 -15.81
C ASP A 111 12.91 7.79 -16.64
N ARG A 112 13.99 7.33 -15.99
CA ARG A 112 15.23 6.90 -16.66
C ARG A 112 14.98 5.71 -17.60
N ARG A 113 14.26 4.69 -17.15
CA ARG A 113 13.95 3.47 -17.94
C ARG A 113 13.00 3.77 -19.09
N ALA A 114 11.98 4.58 -18.87
CA ALA A 114 11.08 5.05 -19.91
C ALA A 114 11.84 5.86 -20.98
N ALA A 115 12.77 6.74 -20.58
CA ALA A 115 13.63 7.47 -21.51
C ALA A 115 14.57 6.56 -22.34
N GLN A 116 14.84 5.35 -21.86
CA GLN A 116 15.60 4.32 -22.57
C GLN A 116 14.72 3.44 -23.48
N GLY A 117 13.41 3.72 -23.58
CA GLY A 117 12.47 3.02 -24.46
C GLY A 117 11.75 1.83 -23.81
N GLU A 118 11.88 1.64 -22.49
CA GLU A 118 11.07 0.64 -21.81
C GLU A 118 9.60 1.06 -21.77
N ASN A 119 8.69 0.09 -21.93
CA ASN A 119 7.25 0.36 -21.87
C ASN A 119 6.85 0.83 -20.46
N SER A 120 6.49 2.11 -20.34
CA SER A 120 6.07 2.71 -19.07
C SER A 120 4.94 1.94 -18.38
N GLY A 121 3.99 1.37 -19.12
CA GLY A 121 2.88 0.58 -18.55
C GLY A 121 3.31 -0.74 -17.89
N ALA A 122 4.52 -1.22 -18.19
CA ALA A 122 5.12 -2.42 -17.61
C ALA A 122 6.03 -2.11 -16.40
N LEU A 123 6.35 -0.84 -16.14
CA LEU A 123 7.22 -0.46 -15.04
C LEU A 123 6.53 -0.69 -13.69
N GLU A 124 7.13 -1.56 -12.88
CA GLU A 124 6.76 -1.81 -11.49
C GLU A 124 8.04 -2.01 -10.65
N HIS A 125 7.91 -1.77 -9.35
CA HIS A 125 8.97 -1.96 -8.37
C HIS A 125 8.35 -2.36 -7.03
N SER A 126 8.96 -3.34 -6.35
CA SER A 126 8.61 -3.69 -4.98
C SER A 126 9.85 -3.86 -4.11
N GLU A 127 9.72 -3.50 -2.84
CA GLU A 127 10.79 -3.60 -1.86
C GLU A 127 10.19 -3.76 -0.45
N VAL A 128 10.85 -4.55 0.41
CA VAL A 128 10.57 -4.51 1.84
C VAL A 128 11.47 -3.45 2.47
N VAL A 129 10.88 -2.34 2.88
CA VAL A 129 11.60 -1.24 3.54
C VAL A 129 11.47 -1.36 5.05
N ALA A 130 12.54 -0.99 5.76
CA ALA A 130 12.48 -0.81 7.21
C ALA A 130 12.23 0.67 7.50
N GLU A 131 11.11 0.97 8.13
CA GLU A 131 10.78 2.30 8.64
C GLU A 131 10.78 2.26 10.19
N PRO A 132 10.90 3.40 10.89
CA PRO A 132 11.05 3.42 12.35
C PRO A 132 9.96 2.66 13.12
N ALA A 133 8.74 2.62 12.57
CA ALA A 133 7.60 1.96 13.20
C ALA A 133 7.49 0.47 12.87
N ALA A 134 7.90 0.05 11.68
CA ALA A 134 7.71 -1.32 11.19
C ALA A 134 8.48 -1.58 9.89
N ARG A 135 8.46 -2.83 9.45
CA ARG A 135 8.81 -3.21 8.08
C ARG A 135 7.57 -3.13 7.21
N TYR A 136 7.70 -2.50 6.05
CA TYR A 136 6.62 -2.34 5.09
C TYR A 136 7.00 -3.00 3.77
N PHE A 137 6.08 -3.75 3.19
CA PHE A 137 6.16 -4.12 1.78
C PHE A 137 5.62 -2.95 0.97
N ARG A 138 6.48 -2.29 0.20
CA ARG A 138 6.11 -1.17 -0.67
C ARG A 138 6.16 -1.61 -2.12
N TYR A 139 5.20 -1.13 -2.87
CA TYR A 139 5.03 -1.43 -4.29
C TYR A 139 4.66 -0.14 -5.03
N MET A 140 5.22 0.05 -6.22
CA MET A 140 4.87 1.14 -7.11
C MET A 140 4.72 0.60 -8.53
N LYS A 141 3.68 1.06 -9.23
CA LYS A 141 3.45 0.83 -10.65
C LYS A 141 3.31 2.16 -11.37
N ALA A 142 3.97 2.32 -12.51
CA ALA A 142 3.76 3.48 -13.36
C ALA A 142 2.37 3.42 -14.02
N LEU A 143 1.75 4.60 -14.19
CA LEU A 143 0.40 4.78 -14.73
C LEU A 143 0.32 6.05 -15.59
#